data_AF-A0A6A4HL09-F1
#
_entry.id   AF-A0A6A4HL09-F1
#
_cell.length_a   1.000
_cell.length_b   1.000
_cell.length_c   1.000
_cell.angle_alpha   90.00
_cell.angle_beta   90.00
_cell.angle_gamma   90.00
#
_symmetry.space_group_name_H-M   'P 1'
#
loop_
_entity.id
_entity.type
_entity.pdbx_description
1 polymer ?
#
loop_
_entity_poly.entity_id
_entity_poly.type
_entity_poly.pdbx_seq_one_letter_code
_entity_poly.pdbx_strand_id
1 'polypeptide(L)'
;PNFFIFDTNCIVSKYVGKSGSAPPPHIKQFFANIGLLVDVFHFNCKHKETDEYCNQYCNPWAFKHLLYLDENGQEQWYFNTSIAEQTNAWFGCFHPICSEMSSTFYKFFLNQMIILHN
;
A
#
# COMPACT_ATOMS: atom_id res chain seq x y z
N PRO A 1 2.46 -0.96 -12.76
CA PRO A 1 2.35 -0.13 -11.53
C PRO A 1 3.76 0.22 -11.06
N ASN A 2 3.97 1.38 -10.44
CA ASN A 2 5.31 1.80 -10.02
C ASN A 2 5.58 1.46 -8.54
N PHE A 3 4.53 1.40 -7.72
CA PHE A 3 4.59 1.11 -6.29
C PHE A 3 3.47 0.16 -5.89
N PHE A 4 3.78 -0.76 -4.98
CA PHE A 4 2.77 -1.43 -4.16
C PHE A 4 2.99 -1.02 -2.70
N ILE A 5 1.89 -0.71 -2.02
CA ILE A 5 1.90 -0.23 -0.64
C ILE A 5 0.84 -0.99 0.15
N PHE A 6 1.26 -1.76 1.14
CA PHE A 6 0.39 -2.45 2.10
C PHE A 6 1.23 -3.03 3.24
N ASP A 7 0.58 -3.40 4.34
CA ASP A 7 1.21 -3.87 5.57
C ASP A 7 2.26 -4.97 5.40
N THR A 8 1.90 -6.06 4.74
CA THR A 8 2.76 -7.25 4.66
C THR A 8 3.68 -7.25 3.44
N ASN A 9 3.91 -6.08 2.83
CA ASN A 9 4.72 -6.00 1.61
C ASN A 9 6.20 -6.37 1.85
N CYS A 10 6.66 -6.28 3.10
CA CYS A 10 7.96 -6.81 3.52
C CYS A 10 8.10 -8.33 3.27
N ILE A 11 7.00 -9.09 3.37
CA ILE A 11 6.97 -10.54 3.07
C ILE A 11 7.11 -10.77 1.56
N VAL A 12 6.36 -10.02 0.77
CA VAL A 12 6.45 -10.09 -0.70
C VAL A 12 7.83 -9.68 -1.16
N SER A 13 8.38 -8.59 -0.62
CA SER A 13 9.75 -8.13 -0.88
C SER A 13 10.78 -9.23 -0.60
N LYS A 14 10.68 -9.92 0.54
CA LYS A 14 11.57 -11.06 0.87
C LYS A 14 11.45 -12.19 -0.14
N TYR A 15 10.22 -12.53 -0.54
CA TYR A 15 9.93 -13.58 -1.51
C TYR A 15 10.46 -13.26 -2.92
N VAL A 16 10.27 -12.02 -3.40
CA VAL A 16 10.74 -11.61 -4.73
C VAL A 16 12.22 -11.25 -4.75
N GLY A 17 12.78 -10.97 -3.58
CA GLY A 17 14.16 -10.56 -3.33
C GLY A 17 15.14 -11.72 -3.13
N LYS A 18 16.24 -11.45 -2.41
CA LYS A 18 17.41 -12.34 -2.30
C LYS A 18 17.32 -13.42 -1.21
N SER A 19 16.14 -13.65 -0.63
CA SER A 19 15.99 -14.55 0.53
C SER A 19 15.54 -15.96 0.11
N GLY A 20 16.50 -16.86 -0.10
CA GLY A 20 16.33 -18.32 0.09
C GLY A 20 15.80 -19.13 -1.09
N SER A 21 14.82 -18.65 -1.86
CA SER A 21 14.33 -19.33 -3.07
C SER A 21 13.99 -18.30 -4.13
N ALA A 22 14.84 -18.20 -5.15
CA ALA A 22 14.61 -17.25 -6.23
C ALA A 22 13.23 -17.52 -6.88
N PRO A 23 12.36 -16.51 -6.99
CA PRO A 23 11.08 -16.69 -7.65
C PRO A 23 11.30 -17.02 -9.14
N PRO A 24 10.29 -17.56 -9.83
CA PRO A 24 10.36 -17.78 -11.27
C PRO A 24 10.83 -16.51 -12.02
N PRO A 25 11.60 -16.62 -13.12
CA PRO A 25 12.18 -15.46 -13.80
C PRO A 25 11.18 -14.37 -14.17
N HIS A 26 9.97 -14.75 -14.58
CA HIS A 26 8.91 -13.81 -14.96
C HIS A 26 8.42 -12.97 -13.76
N ILE A 27 8.36 -13.54 -12.55
CA ILE A 27 7.99 -12.81 -11.33
C ILE A 27 9.10 -11.82 -10.97
N LYS A 28 10.36 -12.25 -10.99
CA LYS A 28 11.49 -11.36 -10.73
C LYS A 28 11.52 -10.18 -11.71
N GLN A 29 11.24 -10.43 -12.97
CA GLN A 29 11.17 -9.39 -14.00
C GLN A 29 10.01 -8.42 -13.77
N PHE A 30 8.84 -8.92 -13.38
CA PHE A 30 7.68 -8.08 -13.07
C PHE A 30 7.97 -7.09 -11.92
N PHE A 31 8.61 -7.57 -10.85
CA PHE A 31 8.92 -6.75 -9.67
C PHE A 31 10.20 -5.92 -9.78
N ALA A 32 11.01 -6.09 -10.82
CA ALA A 32 12.33 -5.45 -10.95
C ALA A 32 12.29 -3.91 -10.83
N ASN A 33 11.18 -3.28 -11.24
CA ASN A 33 10.99 -1.83 -11.23
C ASN A 33 9.78 -1.38 -10.38
N ILE A 34 9.33 -2.23 -9.45
CA ILE A 34 8.21 -1.92 -8.57
C ILE A 34 8.74 -1.68 -7.15
N GLY A 35 8.50 -0.48 -6.61
CA GLY A 35 8.81 -0.21 -5.20
C GLY A 35 7.86 -0.98 -4.29
N LEU A 36 8.43 -1.78 -3.39
CA LEU A 36 7.69 -2.60 -2.43
C LEU A 36 7.86 -2.05 -1.02
N LEU A 37 7.01 -1.10 -0.66
CA LEU A 37 7.06 -0.39 0.60
C LEU A 37 5.88 -0.76 1.49
N VAL A 38 6.09 -0.65 2.79
CA VAL A 38 5.06 -0.84 3.80
C VAL A 38 4.36 0.49 4.10
N ASP A 39 3.16 0.41 4.66
CA ASP A 39 2.45 1.57 5.20
C ASP A 39 3.28 2.26 6.32
N VAL A 40 3.13 3.58 6.48
CA VAL A 40 3.89 4.39 7.46
C VAL A 40 3.58 3.99 8.90
N PHE A 41 2.31 3.73 9.24
CA PHE A 41 1.91 3.22 10.54
C PHE A 41 2.45 1.79 10.74
N HIS A 42 2.38 0.94 9.72
CA HIS A 42 3.00 -0.39 9.79
C HIS A 42 4.50 -0.31 10.09
N PHE A 43 5.22 0.57 9.39
CA PHE A 43 6.64 0.81 9.60
C PHE A 43 6.93 1.28 11.03
N ASN A 44 6.17 2.25 11.53
CA ASN A 44 6.41 2.86 12.85
C ASN A 44 5.97 1.98 14.03
N CYS A 45 4.93 1.15 13.87
CA CYS A 45 4.28 0.48 15.00
C CYS A 45 4.39 -1.05 15.01
N LYS A 46 4.65 -1.69 13.86
CA LYS A 46 4.64 -3.16 13.74
C LYS A 46 6.02 -3.76 13.58
N HIS A 47 6.96 -3.05 12.97
CA HIS A 47 8.34 -3.48 12.90
C HIS A 47 9.13 -2.97 14.10
N LYS A 48 10.07 -3.79 14.57
CA LYS A 48 11.12 -3.31 15.48
C LYS A 48 12.09 -2.46 14.66
N GLU A 49 12.66 -1.42 15.24
CA GLU A 49 13.75 -0.65 14.62
C GLU A 49 14.94 -1.55 14.21
N THR A 50 15.05 -2.74 14.81
CA THR A 50 16.07 -3.75 14.48
C THR A 50 15.73 -4.62 13.26
N ASP A 51 14.58 -4.42 12.60
CA ASP A 51 14.26 -5.12 11.34
C ASP A 51 15.03 -4.47 10.18
N GLU A 52 16.31 -4.85 10.06
CA GLU A 52 17.23 -4.32 9.04
C GLU A 52 16.68 -4.49 7.61
N TYR A 53 15.96 -5.59 7.34
CA TYR A 53 15.40 -5.83 6.01
C TYR A 53 14.30 -4.83 5.67
N CYS A 54 13.34 -4.64 6.58
CA CYS A 54 12.24 -3.69 6.36
C CYS A 54 12.79 -2.26 6.24
N ASN A 55 13.71 -1.87 7.12
CA ASN A 55 14.39 -0.57 7.09
C ASN A 55 15.13 -0.32 5.77
N GLN A 56 15.77 -1.34 5.20
CA GLN A 56 16.56 -1.19 3.98
C GLN A 56 15.71 -1.19 2.71
N TYR A 57 14.72 -2.08 2.62
CA TYR A 57 14.03 -2.35 1.34
C TYR A 57 12.58 -1.90 1.28
N CYS A 58 11.94 -1.69 2.43
CA CYS A 58 10.50 -1.42 2.51
C CYS A 58 10.17 -0.10 3.21
N ASN A 59 11.18 0.63 3.71
CA ASN A 59 11.00 1.89 4.41
C ASN A 59 10.40 2.96 3.49
N PRO A 60 9.18 3.45 3.76
CA PRO A 60 8.52 4.42 2.90
C PRO A 60 9.29 5.76 2.82
N TRP A 61 10.01 6.17 3.87
CA TRP A 61 10.80 7.42 3.88
C TRP A 61 11.98 7.42 2.92
N ALA A 62 12.43 6.25 2.47
CA ALA A 62 13.47 6.12 1.45
C ALA A 62 12.97 6.55 0.05
N PHE A 63 11.65 6.67 -0.13
CA PHE A 63 11.01 6.92 -1.42
C PHE A 63 10.58 8.38 -1.52
N LYS A 64 11.55 9.28 -1.73
CA LYS A 64 11.33 10.73 -1.74
C LYS A 64 10.33 11.26 -2.77
N HIS A 65 10.02 10.50 -3.82
CA HIS A 65 8.98 10.86 -4.79
C HIS A 65 7.55 10.66 -4.27
N LEU A 66 7.37 10.01 -3.11
CA LEU A 66 6.09 9.93 -2.41
C LEU A 66 5.87 11.13 -1.47
N LEU A 67 6.85 12.02 -1.38
CA LEU A 67 6.86 13.19 -0.53
C LEU A 67 6.89 14.47 -1.38
N TYR A 68 6.23 15.51 -0.89
CA TYR A 68 6.37 16.88 -1.36
C TYR A 68 6.81 17.78 -0.22
N LEU A 69 7.34 18.96 -0.56
CA LEU A 69 7.57 20.03 0.40
C LEU A 69 6.35 20.95 0.39
N ASP A 70 5.78 21.19 1.56
CA ASP A 70 4.73 22.19 1.72
C ASP A 70 5.28 23.63 1.64
N GLU A 71 4.40 24.61 1.78
CA GLU A 71 4.75 26.04 1.77
C GLU A 71 5.75 26.45 2.87
N ASN A 72 5.88 25.64 3.93
CA ASN A 72 6.81 25.85 5.04
C ASN A 72 8.11 25.03 4.86
N GLY A 73 8.25 24.29 3.76
CA GLY A 73 9.39 23.43 3.49
C GLY A 73 9.40 22.12 4.29
N GLN A 74 8.26 21.67 4.81
CA GLN A 74 8.15 20.39 5.52
C GLN A 74 7.79 19.25 4.56
N GLU A 75 8.39 18.08 4.76
CA GLU A 75 8.06 16.88 3.98
C GLU A 75 6.67 16.36 4.34
N GLN A 76 5.78 16.30 3.35
CA GLN A 76 4.42 15.79 3.46
C GLN A 76 4.18 14.67 2.45
N TRP A 77 3.30 13.73 2.78
CA TRP A 77 2.97 12.60 1.90
C TRP A 77 1.97 12.99 0.83
N TYR A 78 2.24 12.62 -0.43
CA TYR A 78 1.27 12.74 -1.52
C TYR A 78 0.05 11.81 -1.35
N PHE A 79 0.23 10.70 -0.63
CA PHE A 79 -0.79 9.67 -0.46
C PHE A 79 -0.87 9.22 0.99
N ASN A 80 -2.09 9.19 1.53
CA ASN A 80 -2.34 8.72 2.89
C ASN A 80 -2.70 7.23 2.87
N THR A 81 -1.72 6.41 3.18
CA THR A 81 -1.82 4.95 3.17
C THR A 81 -2.76 4.41 4.26
N SER A 82 -2.83 5.08 5.42
CA SER A 82 -3.74 4.68 6.52
C SER A 82 -5.21 4.90 6.16
N ILE A 83 -5.55 6.02 5.50
CA ILE A 83 -6.92 6.25 5.00
C ILE A 83 -7.28 5.20 3.95
N ALA A 84 -6.34 4.85 3.07
CA ALA A 84 -6.57 3.82 2.07
C ALA A 84 -6.82 2.44 2.70
N GLU A 85 -6.05 2.07 3.73
CA GLU A 85 -6.26 0.82 4.47
C GLU A 85 -7.63 0.80 5.16
N GLN A 86 -8.00 1.85 5.88
CA GLN A 86 -9.30 1.95 6.54
C GLN A 86 -10.46 1.89 5.53
N THR A 87 -10.31 2.56 4.38
CA THR A 87 -11.29 2.52 3.29
C THR A 87 -11.43 1.10 2.74
N ASN A 88 -10.32 0.39 2.53
CA ASN A 88 -10.33 -0.99 2.05
C ASN A 88 -10.93 -1.95 3.08
N ALA A 89 -10.67 -1.75 4.38
CA ALA A 89 -11.25 -2.54 5.45
C ALA A 89 -12.78 -2.37 5.51
N TRP A 90 -13.26 -1.13 5.42
CA TRP A 90 -14.68 -0.82 5.34
C TRP A 90 -15.32 -1.41 4.08
N PHE A 91 -14.69 -1.21 2.92
CA PHE A 91 -15.19 -1.69 1.64
C PHE A 91 -15.14 -3.23 1.50
N GLY A 92 -14.22 -3.89 2.22
CA GLY A 92 -13.99 -5.33 2.16
C GLY A 92 -15.25 -6.16 2.43
N CYS A 93 -16.10 -5.71 3.35
CA CYS A 93 -17.38 -6.35 3.66
C CYS A 93 -18.40 -6.31 2.50
N PHE A 94 -18.24 -5.34 1.59
CA PHE A 94 -19.14 -5.13 0.45
C PHE A 94 -18.57 -5.64 -0.86
N HIS A 95 -17.29 -6.03 -0.88
CA HIS A 95 -16.57 -6.45 -2.08
C HIS A 95 -17.28 -7.56 -2.88
N PRO A 96 -17.85 -8.62 -2.28
CA PRO A 96 -18.53 -9.68 -3.04
C PRO A 96 -19.81 -9.21 -3.74
N ILE A 97 -20.50 -8.24 -3.16
CA ILE A 97 -21.73 -7.70 -3.76
C ILE A 97 -21.34 -6.69 -4.85
N CYS A 98 -20.35 -5.84 -4.56
CA CYS A 98 -19.88 -4.82 -5.48
C CYS A 98 -19.24 -5.40 -6.75
N SER A 99 -18.61 -6.57 -6.69
CA SER A 99 -17.99 -7.21 -7.85
C SER A 99 -18.99 -7.63 -8.94
N GLU A 100 -20.24 -7.91 -8.54
CA GLU A 100 -21.32 -8.30 -9.45
C GLU A 100 -22.21 -7.11 -9.86
N MET A 101 -21.96 -5.92 -9.31
CA MET A 101 -22.75 -4.73 -9.65
C MET A 101 -22.35 -4.16 -11.01
N SER A 102 -23.35 -3.68 -11.76
CA SER A 102 -23.07 -2.79 -12.90
C SER A 102 -22.48 -1.46 -12.41
N SER A 103 -21.79 -0.74 -13.30
CA SER A 103 -21.16 0.53 -12.97
C SER A 103 -22.15 1.58 -12.43
N THR A 104 -23.42 1.55 -12.88
CA THR A 104 -24.48 2.42 -12.37
C THR A 104 -24.85 2.10 -10.92
N PHE A 105 -25.06 0.81 -10.61
CA PHE A 105 -25.40 0.38 -9.26
C PHE A 105 -24.24 0.56 -8.29
N TYR A 106 -23.00 0.32 -8.74
CA TYR A 106 -21.80 0.56 -7.96
C TYR A 106 -21.67 2.03 -7.53
N LYS A 107 -21.87 2.97 -8.47
CA LYS A 107 -21.85 4.41 -8.18
C LYS A 107 -22.97 4.82 -7.23
N PHE A 108 -24.18 4.30 -7.44
CA PHE A 108 -25.30 4.56 -6.55
C PHE A 108 -25.00 4.06 -5.12
N PHE A 109 -24.54 2.81 -5.01
CA PHE A 109 -24.15 2.20 -3.74
C PHE A 109 -23.11 3.06 -3.00
N LEU A 110 -22.01 3.42 -3.65
CA LEU A 110 -20.98 4.27 -3.04
C LEU A 110 -21.56 5.60 -2.56
N ASN A 111 -22.37 6.28 -3.37
CA ASN A 111 -23.00 7.54 -2.98
C ASN A 111 -23.90 7.37 -1.74
N GLN A 112 -24.73 6.33 -1.69
CA GLN A 112 -25.60 6.07 -0.54
C GLN A 112 -24.78 5.79 0.72
N MET A 113 -23.75 4.96 0.59
CA MET A 113 -22.90 4.60 1.72
C MET A 113 -22.13 5.80 2.26
N ILE A 114 -21.64 6.69 1.40
CA ILE A 114 -20.97 7.94 1.80
C ILE A 114 -21.93 8.86 2.56
N ILE A 115 -23.21 8.96 2.12
CA ILE A 115 -24.23 9.78 2.79
C ILE A 115 -24.63 9.21 4.16
N LEU A 116 -24.67 7.88 4.30
CA LEU A 116 -25.08 7.24 5.54
C LEU A 116 -24.01 7.24 6.63
N HIS A 117 -22.73 7.38 6.25
CA HIS A 117 -21.58 7.23 7.14
C HIS A 117 -20.70 8.48 7.30
N ASN A 118 -21.06 9.63 6.68
CA ASN A 118 -20.45 10.95 6.91
C ASN A 118 -21.53 11.96 7.30
#